data_AF-A0A327L4W6-F1
#
_entry.id   AF-A0A327L4W6-F1
#
_cell.length_a   1.000
_cell.length_b   1.000
_cell.length_c   1.000
_cell.angle_alpha   90.00
_cell.angle_beta   90.00
_cell.angle_gamma   90.00
#
_symmetry.space_group_name_H-M   'P 1'
#
loop_
_entity.id
_entity.type
_entity.pdbx_description
1 polymer ?
#
loop_
_entity_poly.entity_id
_entity_poly.type
_entity_poly.pdbx_seq_one_letter_code
_entity_poly.pdbx_strand_id
1 'polypeptide(L)'
;MTTPSGRTVVATGLLLAAAAVALLAWVAGGPAAAPVQPWIGDAAAITAAVLLLAGIAVLVDGLGDIAATAPLWLRAIALATGVAVFASFAVLVSWLAFGPGPRVFASIAALLPSGDGRELAGRCVVGTVALIGWALTLLVTVLGAIRLAVRPKPPLPAVQAKD
;
A
#
# COMPACT_ATOMS: atom_id res chain seq x y z
N MET A 1 10.07 -8.38 20.81
CA MET A 1 9.55 -7.35 19.90
C MET A 1 8.73 -6.38 20.72
N THR A 2 9.21 -5.16 20.92
CA THR A 2 8.47 -4.10 21.61
C THR A 2 7.44 -3.52 20.64
N THR A 3 6.17 -3.44 21.04
CA THR A 3 5.14 -2.76 20.25
C THR A 3 5.50 -1.29 20.08
N PRO A 4 5.40 -0.73 18.86
CA PRO A 4 5.68 0.68 18.63
C PRO A 4 4.74 1.56 19.47
N SER A 5 5.27 2.66 20.03
CA SER A 5 4.45 3.58 20.81
C SER A 5 3.42 4.28 19.92
N GLY A 6 2.23 4.60 20.43
CA GLY A 6 1.19 5.29 19.65
C GLY A 6 1.68 6.61 19.02
N ARG A 7 2.64 7.30 19.67
CA ARG A 7 3.31 8.48 19.09
C ARG A 7 4.12 8.16 17.84
N THR A 8 4.82 7.03 17.83
CA THR A 8 5.59 6.56 16.67
C THR A 8 4.66 6.23 15.51
N VAL A 9 3.50 5.62 15.79
CA VAL A 9 2.52 5.28 14.76
C VAL A 9 1.88 6.53 14.16
N VAL A 10 1.45 7.50 14.99
CA VAL A 10 0.92 8.78 14.53
C VAL A 10 1.94 9.56 13.70
N ALA A 11 3.19 9.64 14.17
CA ALA A 11 4.27 10.31 13.42
C ALA A 11 4.52 9.66 12.06
N THR A 12 4.53 8.33 12.00
CA THR A 12 4.73 7.58 10.75
C THR A 12 3.58 7.84 9.77
N GLY A 13 2.34 7.80 10.24
CA GLY A 13 1.18 8.06 9.40
C GLY A 13 1.14 9.48 8.84
N LEU A 14 1.46 10.49 9.66
CA LEU A 14 1.56 11.89 9.24
C LEU A 14 2.71 12.11 8.24
N LEU A 15 3.86 11.46 8.45
CA LEU A 15 5.00 11.56 7.54
C LEU A 15 4.65 10.99 6.15
N LEU A 16 3.96 9.86 6.10
CA LEU A 16 3.51 9.26 4.83
C LEU A 16 2.49 10.16 4.11
N ALA A 17 1.52 10.72 4.83
CA ALA A 17 0.57 11.67 4.26
C ALA A 17 1.25 12.96 3.76
N ALA A 18 2.22 13.50 4.51
CA ALA A 18 2.98 14.67 4.10
C ALA A 18 3.83 14.40 2.85
N ALA A 19 4.46 13.21 2.76
CA ALA A 19 5.21 12.79 1.59
C ALA A 19 4.33 12.67 0.34
N ALA A 20 3.10 12.15 0.50
CA ALA A 20 2.11 12.10 -0.58
C ALA A 20 1.76 13.50 -1.11
N VAL A 21 1.45 14.43 -0.20
CA VAL A 21 1.09 15.82 -0.55
C VAL A 21 2.27 16.54 -1.23
N ALA A 22 3.48 16.37 -0.70
CA ALA A 22 4.69 16.95 -1.30
C ALA A 22 4.94 16.42 -2.70
N LEU A 23 4.73 15.11 -2.93
CA LEU A 23 4.89 14.50 -4.24
C LEU A 23 3.84 15.02 -5.25
N LEU A 24 2.58 15.16 -4.84
CA LEU A 24 1.53 15.76 -5.69
C LEU A 24 1.82 17.22 -6.02
N ALA A 25 2.28 18.00 -5.04
CA ALA A 25 2.66 19.40 -5.24
C ALA A 25 3.83 19.55 -6.22
N TRP A 26 4.81 18.63 -6.16
CA TRP A 26 5.91 18.59 -7.11
C TRP A 26 5.42 18.30 -8.55
N VAL A 27 4.53 17.32 -8.71
CA VAL A 27 3.92 16.98 -10.01
C VAL A 27 3.07 18.14 -10.56
N ALA A 28 2.36 18.86 -9.70
CA ALA A 28 1.42 19.91 -10.10
C ALA A 28 2.08 21.24 -10.55
N GLY A 29 3.41 21.39 -10.41
CA GLY A 29 4.10 22.60 -10.86
C GLY A 29 5.33 22.99 -10.05
N GLY A 30 6.10 22.02 -9.55
CA GLY A 30 7.33 22.29 -8.80
C GLY A 30 8.31 23.19 -9.58
N PRO A 31 9.02 24.11 -8.90
CA PRO A 31 9.94 25.05 -9.55
C PRO A 31 11.08 24.27 -10.21
N ALA A 32 11.25 24.47 -11.53
CA ALA A 32 12.22 23.83 -12.44
C ALA A 32 11.77 22.56 -13.21
N ALA A 33 10.51 22.46 -13.62
CA ALA A 33 10.08 21.39 -14.51
C ALA A 33 10.72 21.52 -15.92
N ALA A 34 11.81 20.79 -16.14
CA ALA A 34 12.16 20.26 -17.47
C ALA A 34 10.94 19.54 -18.06
N PRO A 35 10.84 19.30 -19.39
CA PRO A 35 9.78 18.48 -19.96
C PRO A 35 9.82 17.07 -19.36
N VAL A 36 9.07 16.88 -18.28
CA VAL A 36 8.87 15.61 -17.60
C VAL A 36 8.02 14.76 -18.52
N GLN A 37 8.51 13.57 -18.87
CA GLN A 37 7.72 12.67 -19.71
C GLN A 37 6.38 12.37 -19.01
N PRO A 38 5.24 12.38 -19.74
CA PRO A 38 3.90 12.34 -19.14
C PRO A 38 3.70 11.21 -18.12
N TRP A 39 4.36 10.07 -18.38
CA TRP A 39 4.30 8.90 -17.52
C TRP A 39 4.85 9.10 -16.10
N ILE A 40 5.78 10.04 -15.90
CA ILE A 40 6.34 10.32 -14.58
C ILE A 40 5.27 10.96 -13.69
N GLY A 41 4.39 11.79 -14.27
CA GLY A 41 3.24 12.36 -13.57
C GLY A 41 2.28 11.28 -13.07
N ASP A 42 1.96 10.31 -13.93
CA ASP A 42 1.08 9.18 -13.58
C ASP A 42 1.70 8.32 -12.47
N ALA A 43 2.98 7.97 -12.58
CA ALA A 43 3.69 7.18 -11.58
C ALA A 43 3.77 7.90 -10.23
N ALA A 44 4.01 9.21 -10.23
CA ALA A 44 4.05 10.02 -9.02
C ALA A 44 2.66 10.19 -8.39
N ALA A 45 1.59 10.33 -9.18
CA ALA A 45 0.22 10.37 -8.68
C ALA A 45 -0.18 9.04 -8.02
N ILE A 46 0.16 7.90 -8.64
CA ILE A 46 -0.08 6.57 -8.04
C ILE A 46 0.72 6.42 -6.75
N THR A 47 2.00 6.81 -6.74
CA THR A 47 2.86 6.73 -5.54
C THR A 47 2.32 7.61 -4.41
N ALA A 48 1.84 8.81 -4.71
CA ALA A 48 1.23 9.68 -3.72
C ALA A 48 -0.06 9.07 -3.16
N ALA A 49 -0.90 8.46 -3.99
CA ALA A 49 -2.09 7.76 -3.53
C ALA A 49 -1.72 6.60 -2.59
N VAL A 50 -0.69 5.79 -2.91
CA VAL A 50 -0.18 4.72 -2.04
C VAL A 50 0.24 5.28 -0.68
N LEU A 51 1.06 6.33 -0.69
CA LEU A 51 1.60 6.94 0.53
C LEU A 51 0.49 7.55 1.40
N LEU A 52 -0.50 8.20 0.79
CA LEU A 52 -1.65 8.75 1.50
C LEU A 52 -2.48 7.64 2.15
N LEU A 53 -2.79 6.59 1.40
CA LEU A 53 -3.55 5.44 1.91
C LEU A 53 -2.78 4.69 3.00
N ALA A 54 -1.47 4.50 2.84
CA ALA A 54 -0.62 3.89 3.85
C ALA A 54 -0.55 4.76 5.11
N GLY A 55 -0.45 6.08 4.97
CA GLY A 55 -0.51 7.02 6.09
C GLY A 55 -1.83 6.91 6.86
N ILE A 56 -2.95 6.87 6.15
CA ILE A 56 -4.28 6.67 6.75
C ILE A 56 -4.36 5.31 7.45
N ALA A 57 -3.89 4.23 6.83
CA ALA A 57 -3.90 2.89 7.41
C ALA A 57 -3.12 2.84 8.72
N VAL A 58 -1.91 3.42 8.73
CA VAL A 58 -1.05 3.50 9.92
C VAL A 58 -1.71 4.35 11.01
N LEU A 59 -2.33 5.49 10.66
CA LEU A 59 -3.07 6.31 11.64
C LEU A 59 -4.25 5.54 12.23
N VAL A 60 -4.97 4.78 11.41
CA VAL A 60 -6.13 3.97 11.82
C VAL A 60 -5.71 2.81 12.72
N ASP A 61 -4.58 2.15 12.44
CA ASP A 61 -4.00 1.08 13.27
C ASP A 61 -3.39 1.64 14.58
N GLY A 62 -2.80 2.82 14.53
CA GLY A 62 -2.23 3.53 15.68
C GLY A 62 -3.25 4.07 16.68
N LEU A 63 -4.50 4.21 16.25
CA LEU A 63 -5.63 4.52 17.13
C LEU A 63 -6.06 3.32 17.99
N GLY A 64 -5.37 2.19 17.83
CA GLY A 64 -5.54 0.96 18.59
C GLY A 64 -5.78 -0.19 17.61
N ASP A 65 -5.29 -1.38 17.97
CA ASP A 65 -5.74 -2.65 17.43
C ASP A 65 -7.26 -2.53 17.28
N ILE A 66 -7.78 -2.45 16.05
CA ILE A 66 -9.22 -2.30 15.85
C ILE A 66 -9.82 -3.59 16.38
N ALA A 67 -10.19 -3.54 17.66
CA ALA A 67 -10.60 -4.71 18.39
C ALA A 67 -11.79 -5.31 17.65
N ALA A 68 -11.95 -6.63 17.74
CA ALA A 68 -13.09 -7.30 17.12
C ALA A 68 -14.45 -6.66 17.51
N THR A 69 -14.47 -5.90 18.61
CA THR A 69 -15.58 -5.13 19.18
C THR A 69 -15.86 -3.78 18.49
N ALA A 70 -14.98 -3.29 17.61
CA ALA A 70 -15.19 -2.03 16.91
C ALA A 70 -16.38 -2.11 15.93
N PRO A 71 -17.05 -0.98 15.64
CA PRO A 71 -18.14 -0.94 14.66
C PRO A 71 -17.72 -1.53 13.30
N LEU A 72 -18.62 -2.28 12.67
CA LEU A 72 -18.34 -2.99 11.42
C LEU A 72 -17.86 -2.06 10.31
N TRP A 73 -18.39 -0.83 10.24
CA TRP A 73 -17.96 0.18 9.27
C TRP A 73 -16.49 0.57 9.45
N LEU A 74 -16.00 0.67 10.69
CA LEU A 74 -14.61 1.06 10.98
C LEU A 74 -13.64 -0.07 10.61
N ARG A 75 -14.02 -1.31 10.91
CA ARG A 75 -13.30 -2.53 10.47
C ARG A 75 -13.26 -2.65 8.94
N ALA A 76 -14.37 -2.33 8.27
CA ALA A 76 -14.46 -2.34 6.80
C ALA A 76 -13.58 -1.26 6.16
N ILE A 77 -13.55 -0.04 6.71
CA ILE A 77 -12.66 1.02 6.24
C ILE A 77 -11.21 0.60 6.40
N ALA A 78 -10.80 0.08 7.56
CA ALA A 78 -9.43 -0.37 7.79
C ALA A 78 -9.00 -1.48 6.82
N LEU A 79 -9.89 -2.45 6.56
CA LEU A 79 -9.64 -3.46 5.54
C LEU A 79 -9.50 -2.83 4.14
N ALA A 80 -10.42 -1.93 3.77
CA ALA A 80 -10.39 -1.27 2.48
C ALA A 80 -9.11 -0.47 2.29
N THR A 81 -8.63 0.23 3.32
CA THR A 81 -7.36 0.96 3.29
C THR A 81 -6.17 0.01 3.14
N GLY A 82 -6.14 -1.09 3.89
CA GLY A 82 -5.09 -2.11 3.76
C GLY A 82 -5.03 -2.72 2.36
N VAL A 83 -6.19 -3.14 1.82
CA VAL A 83 -6.31 -3.66 0.45
C VAL A 83 -5.86 -2.62 -0.57
N ALA A 84 -6.27 -1.36 -0.40
CA ALA A 84 -5.92 -0.29 -1.32
C ALA A 84 -4.40 -0.08 -1.38
N VAL A 85 -3.68 -0.16 -0.25
CA VAL A 85 -2.20 -0.08 -0.23
C VAL A 85 -1.57 -1.20 -1.07
N PHE A 86 -1.95 -2.46 -0.83
CA PHE A 86 -1.41 -3.60 -1.60
C PHE A 86 -1.76 -3.49 -3.10
N ALA A 87 -3.00 -3.12 -3.41
CA ALA A 87 -3.47 -2.94 -4.78
C ALA A 87 -2.68 -1.82 -5.48
N SER A 88 -2.44 -0.70 -4.82
CA SER A 88 -1.68 0.41 -5.42
C SER A 88 -0.21 0.05 -5.68
N PHE A 89 0.42 -0.73 -4.79
CA PHE A 89 1.74 -1.31 -5.08
C PHE A 89 1.70 -2.26 -6.28
N ALA A 90 0.72 -3.16 -6.35
CA ALA A 90 0.57 -4.08 -7.47
C ALA A 90 0.37 -3.32 -8.80
N VAL A 91 -0.45 -2.27 -8.81
CA VAL A 91 -0.67 -1.39 -9.97
C VAL A 91 0.62 -0.70 -10.39
N LEU A 92 1.39 -0.13 -9.45
CA LEU A 92 2.64 0.55 -9.76
C LEU A 92 3.68 -0.40 -10.35
N VAL A 93 3.81 -1.61 -9.79
CA VAL A 93 4.73 -2.63 -10.32
C VAL A 93 4.24 -3.17 -11.66
N SER A 94 2.93 -3.39 -11.85
CA SER A 94 2.33 -3.73 -13.15
C SER A 94 2.64 -2.66 -14.19
N TRP A 95 2.56 -1.39 -13.81
CA TRP A 95 2.87 -0.28 -14.71
C TRP A 95 4.36 -0.20 -15.05
N LEU A 96 5.26 -0.46 -14.09
CA LEU A 96 6.70 -0.55 -14.37
C LEU A 96 7.04 -1.69 -15.33
N ALA A 97 6.34 -2.83 -15.21
CA ALA A 97 6.55 -4.00 -16.07
C ALA A 97 5.95 -3.85 -17.48
N PHE A 98 4.71 -3.37 -17.56
CA PHE A 98 3.89 -3.40 -18.79
C PHE A 98 3.58 -2.01 -19.36
N GLY A 99 4.00 -0.95 -18.68
CA GLY A 99 3.76 0.42 -19.11
C GLY A 99 4.53 0.76 -20.39
N PRO A 100 4.02 1.74 -21.16
CA PRO A 100 4.65 2.17 -22.41
C PRO A 100 5.98 2.90 -22.15
N GLY A 101 6.82 2.91 -23.18
CA GLY A 101 8.11 3.62 -23.18
C GLY A 101 9.29 2.76 -22.71
N PRO A 102 10.53 3.12 -23.12
CA PRO A 102 11.74 2.40 -22.75
C PRO A 102 12.02 2.49 -21.25
N ARG A 103 12.55 1.40 -20.67
CA ARG A 103 12.85 1.28 -19.23
C ARG A 103 14.28 0.80 -19.01
N VAL A 104 14.96 1.41 -18.04
CA VAL A 104 16.30 0.98 -17.61
C VAL A 104 16.19 0.35 -16.22
N PHE A 105 16.40 -0.95 -16.14
CA PHE A 105 16.39 -1.71 -14.88
C PHE A 105 17.82 -1.86 -14.34
N ALA A 106 18.29 -0.85 -13.60
CA ALA A 106 19.67 -0.78 -13.12
C ALA A 106 20.09 -1.96 -12.22
N SER A 107 19.17 -2.51 -11.42
CA SER A 107 19.43 -3.59 -10.47
C SER A 107 19.65 -4.96 -11.12
N ILE A 108 19.20 -5.16 -12.37
CA ILE A 108 19.28 -6.43 -13.11
C ILE A 108 20.38 -6.34 -14.19
N ALA A 109 20.86 -5.12 -14.49
CA ALA A 109 21.87 -4.86 -15.51
C ALA A 109 23.21 -5.56 -15.25
N ALA A 110 23.55 -5.85 -13.99
CA ALA A 110 24.76 -6.59 -13.64
C ALA A 110 24.67 -8.11 -13.93
N LEU A 111 23.45 -8.64 -14.05
CA LEU A 111 23.19 -10.09 -14.19
C LEU A 111 22.88 -10.51 -15.63
N LEU A 112 22.66 -9.58 -16.56
CA LEU A 112 22.35 -9.88 -17.96
C LEU A 112 23.34 -9.26 -18.95
N PRO A 113 23.60 -9.90 -20.11
CA PRO A 113 24.35 -9.31 -21.21
C PRO A 113 23.75 -7.97 -21.67
N SER A 114 24.56 -7.01 -22.07
CA SER A 114 24.12 -5.69 -22.55
C SER A 114 23.29 -5.76 -23.84
N GLY A 115 22.19 -5.01 -23.91
CA GLY A 115 21.32 -4.88 -25.10
C GLY A 115 19.82 -4.92 -24.78
N ASP A 116 18.99 -5.00 -25.82
CA ASP A 116 17.50 -5.04 -25.74
C ASP A 116 16.96 -6.17 -24.85
N GLY A 117 17.72 -7.26 -24.70
CA GLY A 117 17.37 -8.37 -23.80
C GLY A 117 17.29 -7.97 -22.31
N ARG A 118 17.99 -6.90 -21.89
CA ARG A 118 17.94 -6.40 -20.50
C ARG A 118 16.59 -5.78 -20.16
N GLU A 119 15.99 -5.06 -21.10
CA GLU A 119 14.68 -4.46 -20.88
C GLU A 119 13.62 -5.56 -20.76
N LEU A 120 13.61 -6.52 -21.69
CA LEU A 120 12.65 -7.63 -21.67
C LEU A 120 12.78 -8.44 -20.37
N ALA A 121 13.99 -8.84 -20.00
CA ALA A 121 14.22 -9.58 -18.76
C ALA A 121 13.79 -8.79 -17.52
N GLY A 122 14.06 -7.48 -17.48
CA GLY A 122 13.61 -6.61 -16.40
C GLY A 122 12.09 -6.52 -16.31
N ARG A 123 11.39 -6.38 -17.44
CA ARG A 123 9.92 -6.43 -17.49
C ARG A 123 9.37 -7.76 -17.03
N CYS A 124 10.01 -8.89 -17.37
CA CYS A 124 9.59 -10.21 -16.88
C CYS A 124 9.72 -10.31 -15.36
N VAL A 125 10.87 -9.94 -14.79
CA VAL A 125 11.10 -10.00 -13.34
C VAL A 125 10.14 -9.09 -12.58
N VAL A 126 10.02 -7.83 -13.01
CA VAL A 126 9.10 -6.87 -12.39
C VAL A 126 7.64 -7.30 -12.59
N GLY A 127 7.31 -7.89 -13.74
CA GLY A 127 6.00 -8.47 -14.01
C GLY A 127 5.66 -9.63 -13.09
N THR A 128 6.63 -10.49 -12.76
CA THR A 128 6.45 -11.55 -11.75
C THR A 128 6.16 -10.95 -10.37
N VAL A 129 6.86 -9.89 -9.98
CA VAL A 129 6.58 -9.18 -8.72
C VAL A 129 5.18 -8.57 -8.74
N ALA A 130 4.72 -8.05 -9.87
CA ALA A 130 3.35 -7.53 -10.02
C ALA A 130 2.30 -8.62 -9.79
N LEU A 131 2.49 -9.82 -10.38
CA LEU A 131 1.60 -10.96 -10.18
C LEU A 131 1.55 -11.40 -8.71
N ILE A 132 2.70 -11.45 -8.04
CA ILE A 132 2.78 -11.74 -6.60
C ILE A 132 2.01 -10.68 -5.80
N GLY A 133 2.18 -9.40 -6.14
CA GLY A 133 1.45 -8.28 -5.51
C GLY A 133 -0.07 -8.43 -5.63
N TRP A 134 -0.59 -8.77 -6.82
CA TRP A 134 -2.01 -9.05 -7.01
C TRP A 134 -2.49 -10.27 -6.23
N ALA A 135 -1.71 -11.35 -6.18
CA ALA A 135 -2.04 -12.54 -5.39
C ALA A 135 -2.13 -12.23 -3.89
N LEU A 136 -1.20 -11.44 -3.34
CA LEU A 136 -1.22 -10.98 -1.95
C LEU A 136 -2.41 -10.06 -1.67
N THR A 137 -2.70 -9.13 -2.60
CA THR A 137 -3.88 -8.26 -2.52
C THR A 137 -5.17 -9.07 -2.42
N LEU A 138 -5.31 -10.08 -3.28
CA LEU A 138 -6.46 -10.99 -3.27
C LEU A 138 -6.53 -11.76 -1.95
N LEU A 139 -5.40 -12.31 -1.48
CA LEU A 139 -5.34 -13.04 -0.21
C LEU A 139 -5.79 -12.18 0.98
N VAL A 140 -5.25 -10.95 1.11
CA VAL A 140 -5.63 -10.01 2.18
C VAL A 140 -7.12 -9.65 2.09
N THR A 141 -7.63 -9.43 0.88
CA THR A 141 -9.04 -9.12 0.64
C THR A 141 -9.94 -10.27 1.10
N VAL A 142 -9.62 -11.51 0.71
CA VAL A 142 -10.39 -12.71 1.08
C VAL A 142 -10.34 -12.95 2.58
N LEU A 143 -9.16 -12.94 3.17
CA LEU A 143 -9.00 -13.15 4.62
C LEU A 143 -9.71 -12.06 5.43
N GLY A 144 -9.62 -10.81 4.98
CA GLY A 144 -10.33 -9.69 5.58
C GLY A 144 -11.84 -9.82 5.49
N ALA A 145 -12.37 -10.19 4.31
CA ALA A 145 -13.80 -10.40 4.10
C ALA A 145 -14.35 -11.53 4.98
N ILE A 146 -13.62 -12.64 5.10
CA ILE A 146 -13.97 -13.74 6.01
C ILE A 146 -14.01 -13.24 7.46
N ARG A 147 -13.02 -12.47 7.90
CA ARG A 147 -12.98 -11.90 9.25
C ARG A 147 -14.11 -10.91 9.53
N LEU A 148 -14.56 -10.16 8.54
CA LEU A 148 -15.71 -9.26 8.67
C LEU A 148 -17.03 -10.02 8.73
N ALA A 149 -17.16 -11.13 8.02
CA ALA A 149 -18.36 -11.96 8.01
C ALA A 149 -18.59 -12.70 9.34
N VAL A 150 -17.52 -13.09 10.04
CA VAL A 150 -17.62 -13.75 11.34
C VAL A 150 -17.96 -12.71 12.43
N ARG A 151 -19.20 -12.75 12.94
CA ARG A 151 -19.61 -11.91 14.09
C ARG A 151 -18.84 -12.32 15.35
N PRO A 152 -18.34 -11.37 16.15
CA PRO A 152 -17.79 -11.68 17.47
C PRO A 152 -18.89 -12.31 18.34
N LYS A 153 -18.55 -13.41 19.03
CA LYS A 153 -19.45 -14.00 20.02
C LYS A 153 -19.63 -12.98 21.15
N PRO A 154 -20.86 -12.65 21.58
CA PRO A 154 -21.06 -11.73 22.68
C PRO A 154 -20.34 -12.26 23.94
N PRO A 155 -19.79 -11.37 24.79
CA PRO A 155 -19.21 -11.79 26.06
C PRO A 155 -20.27 -12.56 26.85
N LEU A 156 -19.89 -13.71 27.40
CA LEU A 156 -20.78 -14.48 28.27
C LEU A 156 -21.24 -13.57 29.41
N PRO A 157 -22.53 -13.61 29.80
CA PRO A 157 -23.00 -12.84 30.94
C PRO A 157 -22.12 -13.20 32.14
N ALA A 158 -21.60 -12.17 32.83
CA ALA A 158 -20.83 -12.37 34.05
C ALA A 158 -21.67 -13.25 34.98
N VAL A 159 -21.15 -14.43 35.32
CA VAL A 159 -21.78 -15.31 36.31
C VAL A 159 -21.82 -14.48 37.58
N GLN A 160 -23.01 -14.00 37.95
CA GLN A 160 -23.19 -13.37 39.25
C GLN A 160 -22.92 -14.45 40.29
N ALA A 161 -21.78 -14.32 40.98
CA ALA A 161 -21.51 -15.10 42.17
C ALA A 161 -22.66 -14.81 43.13
N LYS A 162 -23.51 -15.81 43.36
CA LYS A 162 -24.49 -15.78 44.45
C LYS A 162 -23.70 -15.99 45.72
N ASP A 163 -23.62 -14.94 46.53
CA ASP A 163 -23.31 -15.03 47.95
C ASP A 163 -24.52 -15.60 48.72
#